data_AF-A0A1H6SP73-F1
#
_entry.id   AF-A0A1H6SP73-F1
#
_cell.length_a   1.000
_cell.length_b   1.000
_cell.length_c   1.000
_cell.angle_alpha   90.00
_cell.angle_beta   90.00
_cell.angle_gamma   90.00
#
_symmetry.space_group_name_H-M   'P 1'
#
loop_
_entity.id
_entity.type
_entity.pdbx_description
1 polymer ?
#
loop_
_entity_poly.entity_id
_entity_poly.type
_entity_poly.pdbx_seq_one_letter_code
_entity_poly.pdbx_strand_id
1 'polypeptide(L)'
;MGLVKEEVVYLNFSGEGGAMAIQTIKRWGNSLAVRIPASLADELHLREDQEVDMVVTDGALVATPAVKTFSWDEYREQLAARPNDMHPTIDPGAAVGSELADPTDQDDW
;
A
#
# COMPACT_ATOMS: atom_id res chain seq x y z
N MET A 1 43.86 7.22 4.64
CA MET A 1 43.11 7.05 3.38
C MET A 1 41.67 6.74 3.79
N GLY A 2 40.80 7.74 3.82
CA GLY A 2 39.43 7.60 4.33
C GLY A 2 38.57 6.86 3.32
N LEU A 3 37.95 5.75 3.75
CA LEU A 3 36.89 5.09 3.00
C LEU A 3 35.71 6.06 2.91
N VAL A 4 35.52 6.62 1.73
CA VAL A 4 34.30 7.35 1.37
C VAL A 4 33.20 6.29 1.36
N LYS A 5 32.27 6.35 2.31
CA LYS A 5 31.06 5.52 2.27
C LYS A 5 30.22 6.04 1.12
N GLU A 6 30.21 5.32 0.01
CA GLU A 6 29.24 5.54 -1.04
C GLU A 6 27.87 5.08 -0.51
N GLU A 7 26.97 6.03 -0.28
CA GLU A 7 25.56 5.75 -0.02
C GLU A 7 24.92 5.33 -1.34
N VAL A 8 25.13 4.06 -1.72
CA VAL A 8 24.59 3.49 -2.94
C VAL A 8 23.18 2.97 -2.65
N VAL A 9 22.19 3.50 -3.37
CA VAL A 9 20.84 2.93 -3.38
C VAL A 9 20.82 1.81 -4.42
N TYR A 10 20.86 0.55 -3.97
CA TYR A 10 20.62 -0.60 -4.82
C TYR A 10 19.11 -0.87 -4.92
N LEU A 11 18.55 -0.67 -6.10
CA LEU A 11 17.24 -1.21 -6.47
C LEU A 11 17.51 -2.53 -7.20
N ASN A 12 17.54 -3.64 -6.46
CA ASN A 12 17.74 -4.96 -7.06
C ASN A 12 16.39 -5.48 -7.59
N PHE A 13 16.30 -5.68 -8.90
CA PHE A 13 15.14 -6.29 -9.55
C PHE A 13 15.56 -7.67 -10.07
N SER A 14 15.04 -8.73 -9.45
CA SER A 14 15.26 -10.11 -9.91
C SER A 14 14.32 -10.42 -11.08
N GLY A 15 14.60 -9.83 -12.23
CA GLY A 15 14.13 -10.26 -13.54
C GLY A 15 15.34 -10.58 -14.40
N GLU A 16 15.31 -11.68 -15.15
CA GLU A 16 16.40 -12.05 -16.06
C GLU A 16 16.51 -11.01 -17.19
N GLY A 17 17.38 -10.00 -17.01
CA GLY A 17 17.81 -9.08 -18.06
C GLY A 17 16.97 -7.80 -18.24
N GLY A 18 16.82 -6.99 -17.19
CA GLY A 18 16.16 -5.68 -17.26
C GLY A 18 17.11 -4.51 -17.57
N ALA A 19 16.61 -3.48 -18.26
CA ALA A 19 17.36 -2.31 -18.73
C ALA A 19 18.05 -1.50 -17.61
N MET A 20 19.34 -1.19 -17.79
CA MET A 20 20.11 -0.33 -16.89
C MET A 20 19.83 1.14 -17.16
N ALA A 21 19.09 1.82 -16.26
CA ALA A 21 18.86 3.26 -16.33
C ALA A 21 19.47 3.97 -15.11
N ILE A 22 20.46 4.84 -15.34
CA ILE A 22 21.02 5.70 -14.30
C ILE A 22 20.06 6.87 -14.07
N GLN A 23 19.55 7.00 -12.84
CA GLN A 23 18.64 8.07 -12.45
C GLN A 23 19.27 8.94 -11.36
N THR A 24 19.06 10.25 -11.42
CA THR A 24 19.47 11.17 -10.35
C THR A 24 18.38 11.27 -9.30
N ILE A 25 18.75 11.13 -8.02
CA ILE A 25 17.84 11.40 -6.90
C ILE A 25 17.44 12.88 -6.91
N LYS A 26 16.14 13.16 -6.83
CA LYS A 26 15.56 14.51 -6.78
C LYS A 26 14.74 14.68 -5.51
N ARG A 27 14.41 15.93 -5.17
CA ARG A 27 13.49 16.25 -4.07
C ARG A 27 12.06 16.30 -4.60
N TRP A 28 11.13 15.64 -3.91
CA TRP A 28 9.68 15.77 -4.09
C TRP A 28 9.05 16.09 -2.74
N GLY A 29 8.53 17.32 -2.60
CA GLY A 29 8.12 17.85 -1.30
C GLY A 29 9.29 17.88 -0.30
N ASN A 30 9.10 17.25 0.86
CA ASN A 30 10.11 17.14 1.92
C ASN A 30 10.96 15.86 1.82
N SER A 31 10.76 15.04 0.78
CA SER A 31 11.39 13.73 0.64
C SER A 31 12.25 13.66 -0.62
N LEU A 32 13.11 12.64 -0.68
CA LEU A 32 13.87 12.29 -1.88
C LEU A 32 13.06 11.30 -2.72
N ALA A 33 13.26 11.35 -4.03
CA ALA A 33 12.57 10.53 -5.01
C ALA A 33 13.51 10.10 -6.15
N VAL A 34 13.32 8.88 -6.63
CA VAL A 34 13.94 8.34 -7.84
C VAL A 34 12.82 8.13 -8.87
N ARG A 35 13.04 8.56 -10.11
CA ARG A 35 12.10 8.31 -11.21
C ARG A 35 12.27 6.89 -11.72
N ILE A 36 11.18 6.15 -11.87
CA ILE A 36 11.16 4.83 -12.51
C ILE A 36 10.83 5.04 -13.99
N PRO A 37 11.74 4.68 -14.94
CA PRO A 37 11.43 4.69 -16.37
C PRO A 37 10.20 3.84 -16.69
N ALA A 38 9.40 4.27 -17.67
CA ALA A 38 8.14 3.60 -18.05
C ALA A 38 8.33 2.12 -18.36
N SER A 39 9.38 1.76 -19.11
CA SER A 39 9.67 0.36 -19.45
C SER A 39 9.89 -0.54 -18.23
N LEU A 40 10.52 -0.01 -17.17
CA LEU A 40 10.73 -0.75 -15.92
C LEU A 40 9.45 -0.79 -15.07
N ALA A 41 8.66 0.29 -15.07
CA ALA A 41 7.36 0.29 -14.41
C ALA A 41 6.42 -0.76 -15.02
N ASP A 42 6.39 -0.88 -16.36
CA ASP A 42 5.59 -1.86 -17.09
C ASP A 42 6.04 -3.30 -16.79
N GLU A 43 7.36 -3.57 -16.83
CA GLU A 43 7.93 -4.90 -16.53
C GLU A 43 7.58 -5.35 -15.11
N LEU A 44 7.58 -4.40 -14.16
CA LEU A 44 7.27 -4.64 -12.75
C LEU A 44 5.78 -4.50 -12.42
N HIS A 45 4.93 -4.20 -13.42
CA HIS A 45 3.50 -3.96 -13.25
C HIS A 45 3.18 -2.90 -12.18
N LEU A 46 4.04 -1.88 -12.06
CA LEU A 46 3.83 -0.77 -11.16
C LEU A 46 2.79 0.17 -11.74
N ARG A 47 1.93 0.69 -10.86
CA ARG A 47 0.89 1.66 -11.21
C ARG A 47 1.00 2.91 -10.35
N GLU A 48 0.49 4.03 -10.87
CA GLU A 48 0.36 5.25 -10.07
C GLU A 48 -0.49 4.98 -8.82
N ASP A 49 -0.16 5.69 -7.73
CA ASP A 49 -0.80 5.58 -6.41
C ASP A 49 -0.79 4.17 -5.80
N GLN A 50 0.11 3.29 -6.24
CA GLN A 50 0.35 2.00 -5.60
C GLN A 50 1.12 2.17 -4.29
N GLU A 51 0.59 1.57 -3.21
CA GLU A 51 1.31 1.47 -1.94
C GLU A 51 2.45 0.45 -2.04
N VAL A 52 3.61 0.79 -1.47
CA VAL A 52 4.79 -0.06 -1.38
C VAL A 52 5.35 -0.04 0.04
N ASP A 53 5.76 -1.19 0.53
CA ASP A 53 6.55 -1.33 1.75
C ASP A 53 8.03 -1.16 1.39
N MET A 54 8.77 -0.42 2.22
CA MET A 54 10.17 -0.09 1.98
C MET A 54 11.03 -0.52 3.17
N VAL A 55 12.11 -1.26 2.90
CA VAL A 55 13.06 -1.75 3.91
C VAL A 55 14.50 -1.61 3.43
N VAL A 56 15.44 -1.39 4.36
CA VAL A 56 16.87 -1.47 4.05
C VAL A 56 17.38 -2.85 4.40
N THR A 57 17.85 -3.60 3.40
CA THR A 57 18.39 -4.96 3.55
C THR A 57 19.71 -5.04 2.81
N ASP A 58 20.77 -5.52 3.47
CA ASP A 58 22.12 -5.69 2.86
C ASP A 58 22.69 -4.43 2.18
N GLY A 59 22.39 -3.24 2.74
CA GLY A 59 22.83 -1.97 2.17
C GLY A 59 22.03 -1.52 0.93
N ALA A 60 20.96 -2.22 0.60
CA ALA A 60 20.03 -1.89 -0.48
C ALA A 60 18.70 -1.37 0.08
N LEU A 61 18.07 -0.42 -0.62
CA LEU A 61 16.69 -0.02 -0.33
C LEU A 61 15.77 -0.89 -1.19
N VAL A 62 15.03 -1.79 -0.55
CA VAL A 62 14.10 -2.70 -1.21
C VAL A 62 12.69 -2.15 -1.04
N ALA A 63 11.97 -2.01 -2.16
CA ALA A 63 10.55 -1.63 -2.18
C ALA A 63 9.72 -2.75 -2.78
N THR A 64 8.69 -3.20 -2.08
CA THR A 64 7.78 -4.27 -2.50
C THR A 64 6.34 -3.78 -2.47
N PRO A 65 5.47 -4.19 -3.42
CA PRO A 65 4.04 -3.88 -3.33
C PRO A 65 3.47 -4.19 -1.94
N ALA A 66 2.82 -3.21 -1.33
CA ALA A 66 2.16 -3.40 -0.05
C ALA A 66 0.86 -4.17 -0.29
N VAL A 67 0.94 -5.50 -0.27
CA VAL A 67 -0.26 -6.34 -0.33
C VAL A 67 -0.88 -6.33 1.05
N LYS A 68 -1.93 -5.53 1.25
CA LYS A 68 -2.78 -5.63 2.43
C LYS A 68 -3.60 -6.91 2.35
N THR A 69 -3.03 -8.03 2.78
CA THR A 69 -3.82 -9.25 2.97
C THR A 69 -4.60 -9.11 4.27
N PHE A 70 -5.92 -9.14 4.18
CA PHE A 70 -6.75 -9.24 5.36
C PHE A 70 -6.62 -10.65 5.95
N SER A 71 -6.11 -10.75 7.17
CA SER A 71 -6.06 -11.99 7.93
C SER A 71 -7.26 -12.06 8.87
N TRP A 72 -8.15 -13.03 8.63
CA TRP A 72 -9.27 -13.30 9.53
C TRP A 72 -8.78 -13.66 10.94
N ASP A 73 -7.66 -14.37 11.06
CA ASP A 73 -7.12 -14.78 12.34
C ASP A 73 -6.58 -13.58 13.12
N GLU A 74 -5.79 -12.71 12.48
CA GLU A 74 -5.29 -11.48 13.12
C GLU A 74 -6.44 -10.56 13.53
N TYR A 75 -7.48 -10.44 12.69
CA TYR A 75 -8.65 -9.64 13.02
C TYR A 75 -9.38 -10.18 14.27
N ARG A 76 -9.52 -11.50 14.39
CA ARG A 76 -10.13 -12.14 15.57
C ARG A 76 -9.28 -11.95 16.84
N GLU A 77 -7.96 -12.02 16.73
CA GLU A 77 -7.06 -11.72 17.85
C GLU A 77 -7.20 -10.26 18.31
N GLN A 78 -7.27 -9.31 17.36
CA GLN A 78 -7.49 -7.89 17.68
C GLN A 78 -8.83 -7.65 18.38
N LEU A 79 -9.91 -8.30 17.94
CA LEU A 79 -11.21 -8.24 18.62
C LEU A 79 -11.15 -8.83 20.04
N ALA A 80 -10.48 -9.98 20.20
CA ALA A 80 -10.30 -10.61 21.51
C ALA A 80 -9.47 -9.74 22.47
N ALA A 81 -8.51 -8.97 21.95
CA ALA A 81 -7.73 -8.00 22.73
C ALA A 81 -8.54 -6.75 23.13
N ARG A 82 -9.71 -6.51 22.54
CA ARG A 82 -10.56 -5.33 22.75
C ARG A 82 -12.03 -5.71 23.00
N PRO A 83 -12.33 -6.52 24.02
CA PRO A 83 -13.66 -7.11 24.22
C PRO A 83 -14.78 -6.09 24.47
N ASN A 84 -14.42 -4.85 24.88
CA ASN A 84 -15.37 -3.78 25.17
C ASN A 84 -15.41 -2.69 24.07
N ASP A 85 -14.71 -2.89 22.95
CA ASP A 85 -14.67 -1.96 21.81
C ASP A 85 -15.73 -2.32 20.76
N MET A 86 -16.89 -2.81 21.22
CA MET A 86 -18.04 -3.07 20.35
C MET A 86 -18.75 -1.75 20.07
N HIS A 87 -18.84 -1.39 18.79
CA HIS A 87 -19.72 -0.29 18.39
C HIS A 87 -21.19 -0.67 18.67
N PRO A 88 -21.99 0.25 19.22
CA PRO A 88 -23.41 -0.02 19.42
C PRO A 88 -24.08 -0.22 18.05
N THR A 89 -25.10 -1.08 18.01
CA THR A 89 -25.99 -1.15 16.86
C THR A 89 -26.60 0.23 16.63
N ILE A 90 -26.40 0.77 15.44
CA ILE A 90 -27.01 2.04 15.05
C ILE A 90 -28.41 1.73 14.54
N ASP A 91 -29.41 2.36 15.14
CA ASP A 91 -30.76 2.44 14.57
C ASP A 91 -30.75 3.54 13.50
N PRO A 92 -30.90 3.20 12.20
CA PRO A 92 -30.90 4.20 11.13
C PRO A 92 -32.10 5.15 11.20
N GLY A 93 -33.12 4.84 12.01
CA GLY A 93 -34.35 5.62 12.12
C GLY A 93 -35.25 5.50 10.89
N ALA A 94 -36.35 6.25 10.90
CA ALA A 94 -37.26 6.29 9.75
C ALA A 94 -36.65 7.07 8.58
N ALA A 95 -36.95 6.65 7.36
CA ALA A 95 -36.56 7.37 6.15
C ALA A 95 -37.15 8.80 6.15
N VAL A 96 -36.29 9.81 6.03
CA VAL A 96 -36.67 11.24 6.00
C VAL A 96 -36.33 11.93 4.67
N GLY A 97 -35.79 11.18 3.69
CA GLY A 97 -35.45 11.68 2.36
C GLY A 97 -36.57 11.45 1.32
N SER A 98 -36.46 12.10 0.16
CA SER A 98 -37.35 11.87 -1.01
C SER A 98 -36.83 10.79 -1.98
N GLU A 99 -35.71 10.16 -1.63
CA GLU A 99 -35.16 9.01 -2.34
C GLU A 99 -36.13 7.83 -2.22
N LEU A 100 -36.20 6.99 -3.25
CA LEU A 100 -37.05 5.80 -3.23
C LEU A 100 -36.40 4.77 -2.29
N ALA A 101 -36.89 4.68 -1.05
CA ALA A 101 -36.64 3.52 -0.20
C ALA A 101 -37.62 2.40 -0.60
N ASP A 102 -37.15 1.16 -0.67
CA ASP A 102 -38.05 0.00 -0.76
C ASP A 102 -38.98 0.04 0.47
N PRO A 103 -40.30 0.30 0.31
CA PRO A 103 -41.19 0.51 1.45
C PRO A 103 -41.64 -0.80 2.08
N THR A 104 -41.27 -1.96 1.51
CA THR A 104 -41.95 -3.22 1.80
C THR A 104 -41.30 -4.08 2.88
N ASP A 105 -40.07 -3.77 3.36
CA ASP A 105 -39.30 -4.62 4.29
C ASP A 105 -39.32 -6.12 3.90
N GLN A 106 -39.61 -6.42 2.64
CA GLN A 106 -39.62 -7.78 2.10
C GLN A 106 -38.27 -7.97 1.45
N ASP A 107 -37.46 -8.83 2.07
CA ASP A 107 -36.29 -9.42 1.41
C ASP A 107 -36.80 -10.27 0.23
N ASP A 108 -36.96 -9.64 -0.93
CA ASP A 108 -37.29 -10.31 -2.20
C ASP A 108 -36.04 -10.98 -2.81
N TRP A 109 -35.35 -11.83 -2.02
CA TRP A 109 -34.31 -12.75 -2.49
C TRP A 109 -34.80 -14.21 -2.48
#